data_AF-A0A1G1VSA0-F1
#
_entry.id   AF-A0A1G1VSA0-F1
#
_cell.length_a   1.000
_cell.length_b   1.000
_cell.length_c   1.000
_cell.angle_alpha   90.00
_cell.angle_beta   90.00
_cell.angle_gamma   90.00
#
_symmetry.space_group_name_H-M   'P 1'
#
loop_
_entity.id
_entity.type
_entity.pdbx_description
1 polymer ?
#
loop_
_entity_poly.entity_id
_entity_poly.type
_entity_poly.pdbx_seq_one_letter_code
_entity_poly.pdbx_strand_id
1 'polypeptide(L)'
;MTKYQKIFKEMLKKHQELFKSFEEVHAQYALDPDMWQEQFNTEGEAVLEVIRDYEDRLCSRSQGSGYASFTPKLAEKFREAVSDRFPMIDRVGIKKAAVNGPPQVPSKERNNPDNKPQKQEEELEIPKIRFS
;
A
#
# COMPACT_ATOMS: atom_id res chain seq x y z
N MET A 1 -25.87 -8.84 7.05
CA MET A 1 -24.40 -8.84 7.27
C MET A 1 -23.95 -10.23 7.65
N THR A 2 -23.03 -10.80 6.87
CA THR A 2 -22.42 -12.11 7.17
C THR A 2 -21.42 -12.00 8.33
N LYS A 3 -21.02 -13.14 8.91
CA LYS A 3 -20.08 -13.18 10.04
C LYS A 3 -18.72 -12.56 9.67
N TYR A 4 -18.20 -12.89 8.48
CA TYR A 4 -16.92 -12.34 8.00
C TYR A 4 -16.98 -10.81 7.82
N GLN A 5 -18.09 -10.26 7.32
CA GLN A 5 -18.26 -8.82 7.16
C GLN A 5 -18.24 -8.07 8.49
N LYS A 6 -18.79 -8.65 9.55
CA LYS A 6 -18.77 -8.04 10.89
C LYS A 6 -17.34 -7.98 11.43
N ILE A 7 -16.62 -9.10 11.37
CA ILE A 7 -15.23 -9.21 11.81
C ILE A 7 -14.33 -8.26 11.00
N PHE A 8 -14.51 -8.20 9.68
CA PHE A 8 -13.78 -7.30 8.81
C PHE A 8 -14.04 -5.82 9.15
N LYS A 9 -15.29 -5.43 9.38
CA LYS A 9 -15.61 -4.05 9.80
C LYS A 9 -15.04 -3.72 11.18
N GLU A 10 -15.04 -4.67 12.10
CA GLU A 10 -14.44 -4.49 13.42
C GLU A 10 -12.93 -4.30 13.33
N MET A 11 -12.26 -5.08 12.48
CA MET A 11 -10.84 -4.95 12.17
C MET A 11 -10.53 -3.54 11.66
N LEU A 12 -11.23 -3.09 10.60
CA LEU A 12 -11.06 -1.76 10.02
C LEU A 12 -11.27 -0.64 11.03
N LYS A 13 -12.29 -0.78 11.90
CA LYS A 13 -12.60 0.25 12.90
C LYS A 13 -11.56 0.32 14.01
N LYS A 14 -11.04 -0.82 14.46
CA LYS A 14 -10.05 -0.88 15.55
C LYS A 14 -8.65 -0.50 15.10
N HIS A 15 -8.28 -0.81 13.86
CA HIS A 15 -6.94 -0.59 13.32
C HIS A 15 -6.92 0.50 12.24
N GLN A 16 -7.86 1.45 12.29
CA GLN A 16 -8.00 2.50 11.27
C GLN A 16 -6.71 3.31 11.08
N GLU A 17 -6.02 3.62 12.17
CA GLU A 17 -4.76 4.39 12.14
C GLU A 17 -3.67 3.62 11.40
N LEU A 18 -3.52 2.33 11.70
CA LEU A 18 -2.56 1.44 11.05
C LEU A 18 -2.85 1.29 9.54
N PHE A 19 -4.12 1.14 9.17
CA PHE A 19 -4.50 1.09 7.76
C PHE A 19 -4.25 2.42 7.03
N LYS A 20 -4.47 3.55 7.71
CA LYS A 20 -4.21 4.87 7.14
C LYS A 20 -2.71 5.08 6.88
N SER A 21 -1.86 4.73 7.85
CA SER A 21 -0.40 4.78 7.69
C SER A 21 0.07 3.88 6.56
N PHE A 22 -0.49 2.67 6.45
CA PHE A 22 -0.19 1.77 5.35
C PHE A 22 -0.64 2.31 3.99
N GLU A 23 -1.81 2.97 3.89
CA GLU A 23 -2.26 3.60 2.64
C GLU A 23 -1.30 4.71 2.18
N GLU A 24 -0.75 5.50 3.11
CA GLU A 24 0.26 6.54 2.81
C GLU A 24 1.56 5.91 2.28
N VAL A 25 2.07 4.87 2.96
CA VAL A 25 3.27 4.14 2.51
C VAL A 25 3.04 3.42 1.20
N HIS A 26 1.84 2.85 0.98
CA HIS A 26 1.47 2.21 -0.27
C HIS A 26 1.49 3.21 -1.44
N ALA A 27 0.96 4.42 -1.24
CA ALA A 27 1.00 5.46 -2.27
C ALA A 27 2.45 5.80 -2.67
N GLN A 28 3.35 5.86 -1.69
CA GLN A 28 4.76 6.11 -1.94
C GLN A 28 5.48 4.91 -2.58
N TYR A 29 5.15 3.69 -2.14
CA TYR A 29 5.66 2.44 -2.73
C TYR A 29 5.20 2.27 -4.18
N ALA A 30 4.01 2.74 -4.54
CA ALA A 30 3.54 2.75 -5.91
C ALA A 30 4.33 3.71 -6.82
N LEU A 31 4.95 4.75 -6.25
CA LEU A 31 5.83 5.69 -6.95
C LEU A 31 7.27 5.14 -7.03
N ASP A 32 7.86 4.78 -5.89
CA ASP A 32 9.25 4.34 -5.77
C ASP A 32 9.36 3.06 -4.93
N PRO A 33 9.07 1.88 -5.51
CA PRO A 33 9.05 0.63 -4.76
C PRO A 33 10.41 0.27 -4.17
N ASP A 34 11.51 0.64 -4.83
CA ASP A 34 12.87 0.36 -4.36
C ASP A 34 13.24 1.10 -3.07
N MET A 35 12.81 2.35 -2.93
CA MET A 35 13.10 3.15 -1.73
C MET A 35 12.15 2.82 -0.58
N TRP A 36 10.90 2.50 -0.90
CA TRP A 36 9.85 2.29 0.10
C TRP A 36 9.63 0.83 0.48
N GLN A 37 10.32 -0.13 -0.15
CA GLN A 37 10.16 -1.57 0.12
C GLN A 37 10.30 -1.93 1.60
N GLU A 38 11.29 -1.37 2.29
CA GLU A 38 11.55 -1.68 3.70
C GLU A 38 10.42 -1.20 4.62
N GLN A 39 9.97 0.04 4.41
CA GLN A 39 8.86 0.63 5.15
C GLN A 39 7.53 -0.06 4.80
N PHE A 40 7.30 -0.35 3.52
CA PHE A 40 6.13 -1.07 3.04
C PHE A 40 6.06 -2.49 3.62
N ASN A 41 7.20 -3.17 3.75
CA ASN A 41 7.27 -4.49 4.37
C ASN A 41 7.00 -4.42 5.87
N THR A 42 7.56 -3.42 6.57
CA THR A 42 7.42 -3.27 8.02
C THR A 42 5.97 -2.96 8.40
N GLU A 43 5.38 -1.95 7.75
CA GLU A 43 3.98 -1.57 7.99
C GLU A 43 3.02 -2.65 7.48
N GLY A 44 3.31 -3.23 6.32
CA GLY A 44 2.53 -4.32 5.77
C GLY A 44 2.55 -5.59 6.63
N GLU A 45 3.65 -5.89 7.32
CA GLU A 45 3.74 -7.03 8.23
C GLU A 45 2.79 -6.86 9.40
N ALA A 46 2.72 -5.66 9.98
CA ALA A 46 1.76 -5.35 11.05
C ALA A 46 0.31 -5.46 10.56
N VAL A 47 0.03 -4.99 9.34
CA VAL A 47 -1.27 -5.17 8.68
C VAL A 47 -1.63 -6.65 8.52
N LEU A 48 -0.69 -7.45 8.00
CA LEU A 48 -0.88 -8.90 7.79
C LEU A 48 -1.09 -9.64 9.10
N GLU A 49 -0.37 -9.29 10.16
CA GLU A 49 -0.53 -9.88 11.48
C GLU A 49 -1.96 -9.67 12.02
N VAL A 50 -2.46 -8.44 11.91
CA VAL A 50 -3.85 -8.10 12.29
C VAL A 50 -4.84 -8.90 11.45
N ILE A 51 -4.67 -8.97 10.13
CA ILE A 51 -5.55 -9.75 9.25
C ILE A 51 -5.57 -11.23 9.66
N ARG A 52 -4.40 -11.81 9.96
CA ARG A 52 -4.27 -13.21 10.39
C ARG A 52 -4.94 -13.46 11.74
N ASP A 53 -4.76 -12.59 12.73
CA ASP A 53 -5.44 -12.73 14.03
C ASP A 53 -6.97 -12.71 13.87
N TYR A 54 -7.49 -11.82 13.01
CA TYR A 54 -8.92 -11.73 12.76
C TYR A 54 -9.46 -12.90 11.93
N GLU A 55 -8.69 -13.41 10.96
CA GLU A 55 -8.99 -14.65 10.23
C GLU A 55 -9.03 -15.86 11.16
N ASP A 56 -8.03 -15.98 12.04
CA ASP A 56 -7.95 -17.04 13.04
C ASP A 56 -9.11 -16.93 14.03
N ARG A 57 -9.53 -15.73 14.46
CA ARG A 57 -10.74 -15.54 15.28
C ARG A 57 -12.02 -15.94 14.55
N LEU A 58 -12.09 -15.68 13.24
CA LEU A 58 -13.24 -16.06 12.42
C LEU A 58 -13.39 -17.59 12.34
N CYS A 59 -12.27 -18.30 12.18
CA CYS A 59 -12.22 -19.77 12.08
C CYS A 59 -12.20 -20.51 13.43
N SER A 60 -11.48 -20.01 14.43
CA SER A 60 -11.34 -20.63 15.77
C SER A 60 -12.66 -20.66 16.55
N ARG A 61 -13.52 -19.65 16.39
CA ARG A 61 -14.85 -19.64 17.02
C ARG A 61 -15.81 -20.68 16.44
N SER A 62 -15.40 -21.47 15.45
CA SER A 62 -16.15 -22.63 14.96
C SER A 62 -15.84 -23.94 15.71
N GLN A 63 -14.91 -23.93 16.67
CA GLN A 63 -14.43 -25.12 17.39
C GLN A 63 -15.09 -25.31 18.77
N GLY A 64 -16.42 -25.26 18.83
CA GLY A 64 -17.16 -25.63 20.05
C GLY A 64 -17.37 -27.13 20.23
N SER A 65 -16.99 -27.97 19.25
CA SER A 65 -17.28 -29.41 19.28
C SER A 65 -16.21 -30.19 18.49
N GLY A 66 -15.20 -30.70 19.20
CA GLY A 66 -14.41 -31.91 18.89
C GLY A 66 -13.58 -32.00 17.60
N TYR A 67 -13.86 -31.22 16.56
CA TYR A 67 -13.13 -31.21 15.30
C TYR A 67 -12.96 -29.77 14.83
N ALA A 68 -11.71 -29.37 14.72
CA ALA A 68 -11.22 -28.09 14.24
C ALA A 68 -11.55 -27.86 12.75
N SER A 69 -12.82 -27.80 12.37
CA SER A 69 -13.21 -27.55 10.98
C SER A 69 -13.03 -26.07 10.66
N PHE A 70 -11.81 -25.69 10.26
CA PHE A 70 -11.57 -24.46 9.50
C PHE A 70 -12.63 -24.39 8.41
N THR A 71 -13.41 -23.32 8.35
CA THR A 71 -14.40 -23.16 7.28
C THR A 71 -13.69 -22.46 6.13
N PRO A 72 -13.13 -23.18 5.14
CA PRO A 72 -12.33 -22.56 4.08
C PRO A 72 -13.12 -21.49 3.33
N LYS A 73 -14.44 -21.70 3.17
CA LYS A 73 -15.34 -20.74 2.51
C LYS A 73 -15.43 -19.38 3.20
N LEU A 74 -15.32 -19.33 4.53
CA LEU A 74 -15.39 -18.06 5.27
C LEU A 74 -14.05 -17.31 5.23
N ALA A 75 -12.95 -18.05 5.36
CA ALA A 75 -11.60 -17.53 5.23
C ALA A 75 -11.35 -16.97 3.81
N GLU A 76 -11.73 -17.72 2.77
CA GLU A 76 -11.60 -17.29 1.37
C GLU A 76 -12.37 -15.99 1.12
N LYS A 77 -13.63 -15.90 1.55
CA LYS A 77 -14.44 -14.67 1.42
C LYS A 77 -13.88 -13.49 2.23
N PHE A 78 -13.23 -13.76 3.36
CA PHE A 78 -12.55 -12.73 4.14
C PHE A 78 -11.30 -12.22 3.40
N ARG A 79 -10.46 -13.12 2.87
CA ARG A 79 -9.27 -12.75 2.09
C ARG A 79 -9.61 -12.05 0.78
N GLU A 80 -10.69 -12.44 0.09
CA GLU A 80 -11.21 -11.70 -1.08
C GLU A 80 -11.50 -10.24 -0.70
N ALA A 81 -12.25 -10.00 0.38
CA ALA A 81 -12.56 -8.64 0.84
C ALA A 81 -11.33 -7.83 1.29
N VAL A 82 -10.33 -8.51 1.87
CA VAL A 82 -9.04 -7.89 2.23
C VAL A 82 -8.28 -7.48 0.96
N SER A 83 -8.19 -8.37 -0.03
CA SER A 83 -7.48 -8.11 -1.29
C SER A 83 -8.13 -6.99 -2.10
N ASP A 84 -9.47 -6.92 -2.08
CA ASP A 84 -10.23 -5.82 -2.69
C ASP A 84 -9.95 -4.47 -2.02
N ARG A 85 -9.70 -4.46 -0.70
CA ARG A 85 -9.44 -3.23 0.07
C ARG A 85 -7.97 -2.80 0.02
N PHE A 86 -7.06 -3.76 0.06
CA PHE A 86 -5.62 -3.54 0.13
C PHE A 86 -4.96 -4.15 -1.11
N PRO A 87 -4.93 -3.42 -2.23
CA PRO A 87 -4.26 -3.90 -3.43
C PRO A 87 -2.77 -4.09 -3.14
N MET A 88 -2.16 -5.10 -3.76
CA MET A 88 -0.73 -5.41 -3.62
C MET A 88 -0.28 -5.83 -2.22
N ILE A 89 -1.20 -6.17 -1.31
CA ILE A 89 -0.84 -6.66 0.02
C ILE A 89 -0.02 -7.96 -0.03
N ASP A 90 -0.17 -8.78 -1.07
CA ASP A 90 0.66 -9.97 -1.31
C ASP A 90 2.14 -9.65 -1.64
N ARG A 91 2.45 -8.38 -1.94
CA ARG A 91 3.83 -7.94 -2.19
C ARG A 91 4.60 -7.64 -0.91
N VAL A 92 3.89 -7.53 0.21
CA VAL A 92 4.49 -7.35 1.54
C VAL A 92 5.32 -8.58 1.89
N GLY A 93 6.57 -8.36 2.31
CA GLY A 93 7.46 -9.45 2.74
C GLY A 93 8.17 -10.16 1.59
N ILE A 94 7.98 -9.74 0.33
CA ILE A 94 8.85 -10.18 -0.77
C ILE A 94 10.23 -9.57 -0.55
N LYS A 95 11.11 -10.33 0.09
CA LYS A 95 12.55 -10.05 0.06
C LYS A 95 12.98 -10.30 -1.37
N LYS A 96 13.43 -9.27 -2.10
CA LYS A 96 14.13 -9.47 -3.38
C LYS A 96 15.23 -10.49 -3.08
N ALA A 97 15.07 -11.71 -3.60
CA ALA A 97 16.08 -12.73 -3.45
C ALA A 97 17.38 -12.09 -3.96
N ALA A 98 18.41 -12.10 -3.12
CA ALA A 98 19.74 -11.65 -3.51
C ALA A 98 20.18 -12.48 -4.71
N VAL A 99 19.87 -12.02 -5.91
CA VAL A 99 20.57 -12.42 -7.12
C VAL A 99 21.99 -11.95 -6.86
N ASN A 100 22.94 -12.88 -6.83
CA ASN A 100 24.37 -12.61 -6.82
C ASN A 100 24.76 -11.87 -8.13
N GLY A 101 24.34 -10.62 -8.24
CA GLY A 101 24.68 -9.67 -9.29
C GLY A 101 24.98 -8.34 -8.61
N PRO A 102 25.97 -7.58 -9.11
CA PRO A 102 26.42 -6.37 -8.44
C PRO A 102 25.23 -5.41 -8.24
N PRO A 103 25.21 -4.69 -7.10
CA PRO A 103 24.13 -3.75 -6.80
C PRO A 103 24.05 -2.75 -7.95
N GLN A 104 22.93 -2.76 -8.66
CA GLN A 104 22.58 -1.60 -9.46
C GLN A 104 22.24 -0.49 -8.47
N VAL A 105 23.28 0.25 -8.10
CA VAL A 105 23.12 1.61 -7.63
C VAL A 105 22.12 2.29 -8.56
N PRO A 106 21.07 2.97 -8.06
CA PRO A 106 20.46 4.00 -8.86
C PRO A 106 21.59 4.98 -9.15
N SER A 107 22.06 4.98 -10.40
CA SER A 107 22.92 6.03 -10.89
C SER A 107 22.25 7.33 -10.48
N LYS A 108 22.87 8.03 -9.53
CA LYS A 108 22.87 9.49 -9.57
C LYS A 108 23.45 9.83 -10.93
N GLU A 109 22.61 9.83 -11.96
CA GLU A 109 22.91 10.48 -13.21
C GLU A 109 23.09 11.94 -12.81
N ARG A 110 24.36 12.30 -12.86
CA ARG A 110 24.92 13.58 -12.48
C ARG A 110 24.10 14.68 -13.14
N ASN A 111 23.91 15.75 -12.38
CA ASN A 111 23.70 17.09 -12.89
C ASN A 111 24.39 17.26 -14.25
N ASN A 112 23.60 17.45 -15.30
CA ASN A 112 24.08 17.98 -16.56
C ASN A 112 24.02 19.51 -16.44
N PRO A 113 25.16 20.24 -16.36
CA PRO A 113 25.18 21.69 -16.26
C PRO A 113 25.11 22.35 -17.64
N ASP A 114 24.19 21.92 -18.51
CA ASP A 114 24.05 22.49 -19.86
C ASP A 114 22.60 22.53 -20.35
N ASN A 115 21.71 23.10 -19.53
CA ASN A 115 20.55 23.75 -20.10
C ASN A 115 20.36 25.13 -19.48
N LYS A 116 20.86 26.09 -20.26
CA LYS A 116 20.79 27.54 -20.06
C LYS A 116 19.34 27.98 -19.81
N PRO A 117 19.10 28.96 -18.93
CA PRO A 117 17.76 29.39 -18.56
C PRO A 117 17.14 30.18 -19.72
N GLN A 118 15.93 29.83 -20.10
CA GLN A 118 15.05 30.77 -20.81
C GLN A 118 13.90 31.14 -19.88
N LYS A 119 14.09 32.31 -19.26
CA LYS A 119 13.09 33.15 -18.65
C LYS A 119 11.89 33.30 -19.59
N GLN A 120 10.69 33.38 -19.01
CA GLN A 120 9.72 34.42 -19.35
C GLN A 120 8.62 34.44 -18.28
N GLU A 121 8.92 35.15 -17.19
CA GLU A 121 7.91 35.98 -16.54
C GLU A 121 7.62 37.14 -17.51
N GLU A 122 6.36 37.32 -17.91
CA GLU A 122 5.78 38.60 -18.31
C GLU A 122 4.27 38.38 -18.32
N GLU A 123 3.61 38.56 -17.17
CA GLU A 123 3.07 39.84 -16.69
C GLU A 123 1.98 40.39 -17.62
N LEU A 124 0.77 40.44 -17.06
CA LEU A 124 -0.36 41.15 -17.63
C LEU A 124 -0.03 42.64 -17.77
N GLU A 125 -0.10 43.19 -18.98
CA GLU A 125 -0.60 44.56 -19.19
C GLU A 125 -1.36 44.68 -20.52
N ILE A 126 -2.67 44.90 -20.40
CA ILE A 126 -3.50 45.65 -21.36
C ILE A 126 -3.28 47.12 -20.95
N PRO A 127 -2.88 48.09 -21.81
CA PRO A 127 -3.86 48.70 -22.73
C PRO A 127 -3.34 49.44 -24.00
N LYS A 128 -4.30 49.62 -24.95
CA LYS A 128 -4.58 50.86 -25.74
C LYS A 128 -3.63 51.30 -26.87
N ILE A 129 -4.11 51.24 -28.14
CA ILE A 129 -4.56 52.37 -29.03
C ILE A 129 -3.75 52.22 -30.35
N ARG A 130 -4.17 52.46 -31.61
CA ARG A 130 -5.17 53.30 -32.34
C ARG A 130 -5.33 52.71 -33.76
N PHE A 131 -6.25 53.23 -34.55
CA PHE A 131 -6.18 53.58 -35.99
C PHE A 131 -7.64 53.55 -36.51
N SER A 132 -8.24 54.59 -37.09
CA SER A 132 -7.78 55.84 -37.71
C SER A 132 -8.85 56.92 -37.55
#